data_AF-A0A2A6RJF5-F1
#
_entry.id   AF-A0A2A6RJF5-F1
#
_cell.length_a   1.000
_cell.length_b   1.000
_cell.length_c   1.000
_cell.angle_alpha   90.00
_cell.angle_beta   90.00
_cell.angle_gamma   90.00
#
_symmetry.space_group_name_H-M   'P 1'
#
loop_
_entity.id
_entity.type
_entity.pdbx_description
1 polymer ?
#
loop_
_entity_poly.entity_id
_entity_poly.type
_entity_poly.pdbx_seq_one_letter_code
_entity_poly.pdbx_strand_id
1 'polypeptide(L)' 'MSETNPSIQYTCTKCGYPNVWRRDELLQRGREVIYRGNDEAVYSLRCKNPVGCDERMRVAVKR' A
#
# COMPACT_ATOMS: atom_id res chain seq x y z
N MET A 1 21.60 -13.15 3.34
CA MET A 1 20.66 -12.07 3.70
C MET A 1 19.90 -11.71 2.44
N SER A 2 18.78 -12.39 2.18
CA SER A 2 17.93 -12.10 1.03
C SER A 2 16.63 -11.52 1.57
N GLU A 3 16.70 -10.27 2.02
CA GLU A 3 15.50 -9.51 2.37
C GLU A 3 14.81 -9.15 1.06
N THR A 4 13.98 -10.07 0.58
CA THR A 4 13.00 -9.79 -0.47
C THR A 4 11.98 -8.83 0.14
N ASN A 5 12.32 -7.54 0.23
CA ASN A 5 11.39 -6.51 0.69
C ASN A 5 10.18 -6.55 -0.24
N PRO A 6 9.01 -7.05 0.20
CA PRO A 6 7.90 -7.23 -0.71
C PRO A 6 7.41 -5.84 -1.10
N SER A 7 7.49 -5.53 -2.39
CA SER A 7 6.92 -4.33 -2.96
C SER A 7 5.50 -4.64 -3.43
N ILE A 8 4.54 -3.86 -2.95
CA ILE A 8 3.15 -3.92 -3.37
C ILE A 8 3.01 -3.06 -4.61
N GLN A 9 2.60 -3.68 -5.70
CA GLN A 9 2.29 -2.99 -6.94
C GLN A 9 0.79 -3.07 -7.19
N TYR A 10 0.14 -1.94 -7.40
CA TYR A 10 -1.27 -1.89 -7.76
C TYR A 10 -1.53 -0.78 -8.78
N THR A 11 -2.43 -1.03 -9.71
CA THR A 11 -2.91 0.00 -10.63
C THR A 11 -4.06 0.75 -9.97
N CYS A 12 -3.98 2.07 -9.96
CA CYS A 12 -5.07 2.89 -9.46
C CYS A 12 -6.29 2.72 -10.37
N THR A 13 -7.43 2.31 -9.81
CA THR A 13 -8.69 2.13 -10.54
C THR A 13 -9.27 3.43 -11.08
N LYS A 14 -8.92 4.58 -10.47
CA LYS A 14 -9.43 5.89 -10.86
C LYS A 14 -8.66 6.55 -12.00
N CYS A 15 -7.32 6.49 -11.97
CA CYS A 15 -6.46 7.19 -12.94
C CYS A 15 -5.59 6.26 -13.80
N GLY A 16 -5.64 4.94 -13.57
CA GLY A 16 -4.83 3.96 -14.30
C GLY A 16 -3.33 3.98 -13.96
N TYR A 17 -2.89 4.80 -13.01
CA TYR A 17 -1.47 4.93 -12.70
C TYR A 17 -0.94 3.70 -11.94
N PRO A 18 0.18 3.09 -12.38
CA PRO A 18 0.83 2.00 -11.65
C PRO A 18 1.52 2.54 -10.40
N ASN A 19 1.01 2.18 -9.23
CA ASN A 19 1.58 2.56 -7.95
C ASN A 19 2.45 1.44 -7.43
N VAL A 20 3.69 1.77 -7.09
CA VAL A 20 4.62 0.86 -6.42
C VAL A 20 4.89 1.40 -5.02
N TRP A 21 4.61 0.56 -4.04
CA TRP A 21 4.77 0.82 -2.63
C TRP A 21 5.67 -0.24 -2.02
N ARG A 22 6.80 0.17 -1.47
CA ARG A 22 7.68 -0.77 -0.75
C ARG A 22 7.19 -0.96 0.69
N ARG A 23 7.54 -2.08 1.34
CA ARG A 23 7.08 -2.40 2.71
C ARG A 23 7.53 -1.36 3.74
N ASP A 24 8.74 -0.81 3.59
CA ASP A 24 9.25 0.33 4.37
C ASP A 24 8.42 1.60 4.13
N GLU A 25 8.10 1.92 2.87
CA GLU A 25 7.23 3.06 2.55
C GLU A 25 5.81 2.88 3.10
N LEU A 26 5.28 1.66 3.09
CA LEU A 26 4.01 1.29 3.70
C LEU A 26 4.00 1.52 5.21
N LEU A 27 5.05 1.10 5.91
CA LEU A 27 5.18 1.27 7.35
C LEU A 27 5.37 2.75 7.74
N GLN A 28 6.06 3.53 6.92
CA GLN A 28 6.31 4.96 7.19
C GLN A 28 5.16 5.89 6.79
N ARG A 29 4.51 5.62 5.65
CA ARG A 29 3.53 6.53 5.03
C ARG A 29 2.14 5.93 4.87
N GLY A 30 2.02 4.61 4.87
CA GLY A 30 0.73 3.93 4.86
C GLY A 30 0.01 4.17 6.18
N ARG A 31 -1.31 4.38 6.11
CA ARG A 31 -2.13 4.33 7.31
C ARG A 31 -2.48 2.88 7.59
N GLU A 32 -1.83 2.30 8.59
CA GLU A 32 -2.19 0.98 9.11
C GLU A 32 -3.59 1.06 9.74
N VAL A 33 -4.49 0.24 9.22
CA VAL A 33 -5.82 0.00 9.78
C VAL A 33 -5.76 -1.37 10.43
N ILE A 34 -5.48 -1.37 11.74
CA ILE A 34 -5.41 -2.59 12.53
C ILE A 34 -6.85 -3.04 12.80
N TYR A 35 -7.27 -4.15 12.17
CA TYR A 35 -8.48 -4.85 12.57
C TYR A 35 -8.15 -5.80 13.71
N ARG A 36 -8.81 -5.65 14.86
CA ARG A 36 -8.71 -6.60 15.98
C ARG A 36 -9.30 -7.95 15.53
N GLY A 37 -8.48 -8.93 15.15
CA GLY A 37 -8.95 -10.30 15.00
C GLY A 37 -8.17 -11.23 14.07
N ASN A 38 -7.32 -10.74 13.16
CA ASN A 38 -6.54 -11.58 12.25
C ASN A 38 -5.13 -10.99 12.03
N ASP A 39 -4.14 -11.84 11.76
CA ASP A 39 -2.73 -11.50 11.43
C ASP A 39 -2.55 -10.70 10.10
N GLU A 40 -3.57 -9.94 9.69
CA GLU A 40 -3.59 -9.15 8.47
C GLU A 40 -3.62 -7.66 8.81
N ALA A 41 -2.50 -6.98 8.53
CA ALA A 41 -2.43 -5.53 8.64
C ALA A 41 -2.94 -4.91 7.33
N VAL A 42 -4.06 -4.18 7.39
CA VAL A 42 -4.62 -3.52 6.20
C VAL A 42 -4.04 -2.12 6.10
N TYR A 43 -3.30 -1.81 5.04
CA TYR A 43 -2.74 -0.49 4.81
C TYR A 43 -3.58 0.28 3.80
N SER A 44 -3.91 1.54 4.12
CA SER A 44 -4.49 2.48 3.17
C SER A 44 -3.38 3.31 2.50
N LEU A 45 -3.23 3.11 1.19
CA LEU A 45 -2.20 3.69 0.33
C LEU A 45 -2.79 4.74 -0.60
N ARG A 46 -2.22 5.94 -0.61
CA ARG A 46 -2.62 6.99 -1.57
C ARG A 46 -2.03 6.70 -2.94
N CYS A 47 -2.73 7.08 -4.01
CA CYS A 47 -2.11 7.11 -5.32
C CYS A 47 -0.96 8.13 -5.36
N LYS A 48 0.22 7.70 -5.82
CA LYS A 48 1.43 8.49 -6.09
C LYS A 48 1.40 9.19 -7.45
N ASN A 49 0.26 9.25 -8.14
CA ASN A 49 0.17 9.87 -9.46
C ASN A 49 0.57 11.37 -9.36
N PRO A 50 1.62 11.81 -10.09
CA PRO A 50 2.07 13.20 -10.06
C PRO A 50 1.04 14.20 -10.61
N VAL A 51 0.08 13.73 -11.42
CA VAL A 51 -1.02 14.55 -11.96
C VAL A 51 -2.03 14.95 -10.87
N GLY A 52 -1.98 14.30 -9.70
CA GLY A 52 -2.91 14.52 -8.60
C GLY A 52 -4.04 13.49 -8.64
N CYS A 53 -4.00 12.54 -7.71
CA CYS A 53 -5.06 11.56 -7.52
C CYS A 53 -5.30 11.32 -6.04
N ASP A 54 -6.54 11.54 -5.60
CA ASP A 54 -6.95 11.35 -4.21
C ASP A 54 -7.45 9.93 -3.91
N GLU A 55 -7.37 9.04 -4.90
CA GLU A 55 -7.75 7.64 -4.73
C GLU A 55 -6.84 6.96 -3.71
N ARG A 56 -7.46 6.18 -2.82
CA ARG A 56 -6.77 5.40 -1.80
C ARG A 56 -7.12 3.93 -1.95
N MET A 57 -6.11 3.11 -2.18
CA MET A 57 -6.25 1.66 -2.22
C MET A 57 -5.99 1.07 -0.84
N ARG A 58 -6.79 0.07 -0.46
CA ARG A 58 -6.59 -0.70 0.77
C ARG A 58 -5.92 -2.01 0.38
N VAL A 59 -4.78 -2.31 1.00
CA VAL A 59 -4.05 -3.54 0.73
C VAL A 59 -3.83 -4.27 2.04
N ALA A 60 -4.32 -5.51 2.12
CA ALA A 60 -4.03 -6.40 3.23
C ALA A 60 -2.62 -6.98 3.05
N VAL A 61 -1.78 -6.76 4.05
CA VAL A 61 -0.42 -7.31 4.11
C VAL A 61 -0.42 -8.34 5.23
N LYS A 62 -0.20 -9.61 4.86
CA LYS A 62 0.05 -10.67 5.85
C LYS A 62 1.35 -10.36 6.58
N ARG A 63 1.31 -10.48 7.90
CA ARG A 63 2.47 -10.21 8.76
C ARG A 63 3.63 -11.12 8.41
#